data_AF-A0AAW1TT25-F1
#
_entry.id   AF-A0AAW1TT25-F1
#
_cell.length_a   1.000
_cell.length_b   1.000
_cell.length_c   1.000
_cell.angle_alpha   90.00
_cell.angle_beta   90.00
_cell.angle_gamma   90.00
#
_symmetry.space_group_name_H-M   'P 1'
#
loop_
_entity.id
_entity.type
_entity.pdbx_description
1 polymer ?
#
loop_
_entity_poly.entity_id
_entity_poly.type
_entity_poly.pdbx_seq_one_letter_code
_entity_poly.pdbx_strand_id
1 'polypeptide(L)'
;MNWFRLILSVGAITFFILLFVFGSLAHSNGAPADILQNLDPGDPGWFWHFMCTLSEWILALCEILYLGSFTHDFKRIAFTGPNISHKLK
;
A
#
# COMPACT_ATOMS: atom_id res chain seq x y z
N MET A 1 -13.49 11.47 -10.91
CA MET A 1 -12.26 11.11 -10.16
C MET A 1 -12.52 10.46 -8.81
N ASN A 2 -13.65 10.72 -8.12
CA ASN A 2 -13.89 10.19 -6.77
C ASN A 2 -14.12 8.66 -6.72
N TRP A 3 -14.85 8.08 -7.69
CA TRP A 3 -15.10 6.64 -7.74
C TRP A 3 -13.85 5.79 -7.93
N PHE A 4 -12.91 6.24 -8.76
CA PHE A 4 -11.63 5.57 -8.96
C PHE A 4 -10.82 5.50 -7.66
N ARG A 5 -10.71 6.65 -6.96
CA ARG A 5 -10.06 6.73 -5.65
C ARG A 5 -10.73 5.85 -4.60
N LEU A 6 -12.07 5.83 -4.58
CA LEU A 6 -12.83 4.99 -3.66
C LEU A 6 -12.53 3.50 -3.89
N ILE A 7 -12.54 3.04 -5.15
CA ILE A 7 -12.24 1.64 -5.48
C ILE A 7 -10.83 1.27 -5.01
N LEU A 8 -9.84 2.14 -5.26
CA LEU A 8 -8.47 1.91 -4.81
C LEU A 8 -8.36 1.87 -3.28
N SER A 9 -9.05 2.75 -2.55
CA SER A 9 -9.05 2.75 -1.08
C SER A 9 -9.72 1.51 -0.49
N VAL A 10 -10.87 1.09 -1.04
CA VAL A 10 -11.56 -0.13 -0.59
C VAL A 10 -10.70 -1.37 -0.90
N GLY A 11 -10.08 -1.41 -2.08
CA GLY A 11 -9.11 -2.44 -2.45
C GLY A 11 -7.93 -2.48 -1.49
N ALA A 12 -7.28 -1.35 -1.23
CA ALA A 12 -6.15 -1.24 -0.32
C ALA A 12 -6.51 -1.77 1.08
N ILE A 13 -7.63 -1.33 1.68
CA ILE A 13 -8.05 -1.83 2.99
C ILE A 13 -8.30 -3.34 2.97
N THR A 14 -8.91 -3.86 1.90
CA THR A 14 -9.17 -5.29 1.75
C THR A 14 -7.87 -6.09 1.70
N PHE A 15 -6.93 -5.71 0.84
CA PHE A 15 -5.64 -6.40 0.70
C PHE A 15 -4.73 -6.21 1.91
N PHE A 16 -4.85 -5.09 2.62
CA PHE A 16 -4.18 -4.88 3.91
C PHE A 16 -4.67 -5.89 4.95
N ILE A 17 -5.98 -6.12 5.08
CA ILE A 17 -6.51 -7.15 5.99
C ILE A 17 -6.05 -8.54 5.54
N LEU A 18 -6.11 -8.84 4.24
CA LEU A 18 -5.68 -10.13 3.69
C LEU A 18 -4.20 -10.42 3.94
N LEU A 19 -3.33 -9.40 3.87
CA LEU A 19 -1.91 -9.51 4.22
C LEU A 19 -1.74 -10.09 5.63
N PHE A 20 -2.41 -9.54 6.65
CA PHE A 20 -2.30 -10.05 8.02
C PHE A 20 -2.91 -11.44 8.18
N VAL A 21 -4.03 -11.72 7.51
CA VAL A 21 -4.69 -13.03 7.56
C VAL A 21 -3.77 -14.10 6.96
N PHE A 22 -3.29 -13.89 5.74
CA PHE A 22 -2.42 -14.85 5.05
C PHE A 22 -1.06 -14.97 5.71
N GLY A 23 -0.47 -13.88 6.20
CA GLY A 23 0.77 -13.92 6.98
C GLY A 23 0.63 -14.74 8.25
N SER A 24 -0.48 -14.57 8.98
CA SER A 24 -0.77 -15.37 10.19
C SER A 24 -0.99 -16.84 9.85
N LEU A 25 -1.72 -17.14 8.77
CA LEU A 25 -1.93 -18.50 8.31
C LEU A 25 -0.63 -19.16 7.84
N ALA A 26 0.25 -18.43 7.15
CA ALA A 26 1.56 -18.92 6.74
C ALA A 26 2.38 -19.35 7.97
N HIS A 27 2.47 -18.47 8.97
CA HIS A 27 3.19 -18.76 10.20
C HIS A 27 2.60 -19.96 10.95
N SER A 28 1.27 -20.06 11.06
CA SER A 28 0.62 -21.20 11.71
C SER A 28 0.84 -22.53 10.98
N ASN A 29 1.08 -22.49 9.67
CA ASN A 29 1.31 -23.66 8.82
C ASN A 29 2.81 -23.98 8.67
N GLY A 30 3.65 -23.45 9.55
CA GLY A 30 5.08 -23.79 9.59
C GLY A 30 5.95 -23.01 8.63
N ALA A 31 5.42 -21.94 7.99
CA ALA A 31 6.29 -21.02 7.27
C ALA A 31 7.20 -20.31 8.28
N PRO A 32 8.51 -20.20 7.99
CA PRO A 32 9.44 -19.45 8.81
C PRO A 32 8.98 -18.00 8.94
N ALA A 33 9.23 -17.41 10.12
CA ALA A 33 8.90 -16.01 10.37
C ALA A 33 9.87 -15.03 9.66
N ASP A 34 10.99 -15.54 9.13
CA ASP A 34 11.96 -14.73 8.41
C ASP A 34 11.51 -14.49 6.96
N ILE A 35 11.40 -13.22 6.62
CA ILE A 35 10.97 -12.69 5.32
C ILE A 35 12.02 -12.92 4.22
N LEU A 36 13.25 -13.29 4.57
CA LEU A 36 14.34 -13.52 3.61
C LEU A 36 14.42 -14.97 3.12
N GLN A 37 13.65 -15.88 3.69
CA GLN A 37 13.71 -17.28 3.31
C GLN A 37 12.87 -17.52 2.06
N ASN A 38 13.52 -17.94 0.97
CA ASN A 38 12.80 -18.46 -0.20
C ASN A 38 12.16 -19.78 0.22
N LEU A 39 10.82 -19.82 0.30
CA LEU A 39 10.09 -21.07 0.41
C LEU A 39 9.88 -21.65 -1.00
N ASP A 40 10.09 -22.94 -1.15
CA ASP A 40 9.72 -23.71 -2.32
C ASP A 40 8.24 -24.12 -2.27
N PRO A 41 7.59 -24.40 -3.41
CA PRO A 41 6.18 -24.82 -3.44
C PRO A 41 5.83 -26.07 -2.62
N GLY A 42 6.83 -26.87 -2.26
CA GLY A 42 6.67 -28.04 -1.39
C GLY A 42 6.77 -27.72 0.11
N ASP A 43 7.20 -26.51 0.48
CA ASP A 43 7.44 -26.17 1.87
C ASP A 43 6.13 -25.89 2.65
N PRO A 44 6.09 -26.24 3.94
CA PRO A 44 4.96 -25.92 4.80
C PRO A 44 4.66 -24.42 4.81
N GLY A 45 3.39 -24.08 4.58
CA GLY A 45 2.93 -22.69 4.60
C GLY A 45 3.30 -21.87 3.36
N TRP A 46 3.98 -22.44 2.34
CA TRP A 46 4.34 -21.74 1.10
C TRP A 46 3.14 -21.07 0.44
N PHE A 47 2.03 -21.79 0.29
CA PHE A 47 0.84 -21.26 -0.38
C PHE A 47 0.30 -20.01 0.31
N TRP A 48 0.21 -20.02 1.65
CA TRP A 48 -0.26 -18.88 2.42
C TRP A 48 0.74 -17.72 2.39
N HIS A 49 2.04 -18.03 2.40
CA HIS A 49 3.09 -17.02 2.22
C HIS A 49 2.98 -16.36 0.83
N PHE A 50 2.83 -17.14 -0.23
CA PHE A 50 2.64 -16.65 -1.59
C PHE A 50 1.39 -15.77 -1.71
N MET A 51 0.26 -16.17 -1.10
CA MET A 51 -0.96 -15.36 -1.07
C MET A 51 -0.79 -14.06 -0.27
N CYS A 52 0.00 -14.10 0.80
CA CYS A 52 0.40 -12.90 1.55
C CYS A 52 1.21 -11.95 0.65
N THR A 53 2.26 -12.45 -0.02
CA THR A 53 3.08 -11.67 -0.95
C THR A 53 2.25 -11.08 -2.09
N LEU A 54 1.36 -11.88 -2.70
CA LEU A 54 0.47 -11.38 -3.75
C LEU A 54 -0.43 -10.24 -3.24
N SER A 55 -0.96 -10.37 -2.03
CA SER A 55 -1.77 -9.32 -1.40
C SER A 55 -0.96 -8.05 -1.15
N GLU A 56 0.30 -8.17 -0.75
CA GLU A 56 1.23 -7.06 -0.57
C GLU A 56 1.43 -6.28 -1.87
N TRP A 57 1.71 -6.96 -2.99
CA TRP A 57 1.93 -6.31 -4.27
C TRP A 57 0.67 -5.60 -4.79
N ILE A 58 -0.51 -6.19 -4.57
CA ILE A 58 -1.77 -5.56 -4.96
C ILE A 58 -2.05 -4.33 -4.08
N LEU A 59 -1.81 -4.43 -2.77
CA LEU A 59 -1.90 -3.30 -1.85
C LEU A 59 -0.97 -2.15 -2.30
N ALA A 60 0.30 -2.45 -2.57
CA ALA A 60 1.29 -1.46 -3.01
C ALA A 60 0.86 -0.79 -4.33
N LEU A 61 0.35 -1.57 -5.28
CA LEU A 61 -0.17 -1.04 -6.53
C LEU A 61 -1.37 -0.11 -6.30
N CYS A 62 -2.31 -0.49 -5.43
CA CYS A 62 -3.45 0.34 -5.07
C CYS A 62 -3.01 1.68 -4.47
N GLU A 63 -2.05 1.66 -3.54
CA GLU A 63 -1.49 2.87 -2.90
C GLU A 63 -0.79 3.78 -3.91
N ILE A 64 0.06 3.23 -4.77
CA ILE A 64 0.77 4.00 -5.81
C ILE A 64 -0.22 4.67 -6.77
N LEU A 65 -1.23 3.93 -7.25
CA LEU A 65 -2.25 4.47 -8.14
C LEU A 65 -3.14 5.50 -7.42
N TYR A 66 -3.42 5.30 -6.13
CA TYR A 66 -4.21 6.21 -5.32
C TYR A 66 -3.48 7.55 -5.18
N LEU A 67 -2.22 7.54 -4.76
CA LEU A 67 -1.38 8.73 -4.68
C LEU A 67 -1.21 9.40 -6.04
N GLY A 68 -0.91 8.61 -7.08
CA GLY A 68 -0.77 9.10 -8.45
C GLY A 68 -2.02 9.81 -8.96
N SER A 69 -3.21 9.39 -8.52
CA SER A 69 -4.47 10.05 -8.90
C SER A 69 -4.56 11.50 -8.41
N PHE A 70 -3.81 11.92 -7.38
CA PHE A 70 -3.76 13.30 -6.87
C PHE A 70 -2.78 14.19 -7.62
N THR A 71 -2.04 13.68 -8.60
CA THR A 71 -1.04 14.46 -9.35
C THR A 71 -1.62 15.77 -9.92
N HIS A 72 -2.85 15.75 -10.43
CA HIS A 72 -3.51 16.96 -10.93
C HIS A 72 -3.91 17.95 -9.82
N ASP A 73 -4.26 17.45 -8.65
CA ASP A 73 -4.62 18.27 -7.49
C ASP A 73 -3.36 18.92 -6.89
N PHE A 74 -2.27 18.17 -6.79
CA PHE A 74 -0.98 18.69 -6.31
C PHE A 74 -0.40 19.78 -7.22
N LYS A 75 -0.57 19.67 -8.55
CA LYS A 75 -0.16 20.70 -9.51
C LYS A 75 -0.90 22.03 -9.34
N ARG A 76 -2.08 22.02 -8.69
CA ARG A 76 -2.88 23.23 -8.43
C ARG A 76 -2.53 23.92 -7.12
N ILE A 77 -1.72 23.29 -6.27
CA ILE A 77 -1.26 23.89 -5.02
C ILE A 77 -0.22 24.96 -5.37
N ALA A 78 -0.64 26.22 -5.41
CA ALA A 78 0.25 27.36 -5.51
C ALA A 78 0.52 27.90 -4.10
N PHE A 79 1.78 27.84 -3.66
CA PHE A 79 2.20 28.50 -2.43
C PHE A 79 2.26 30.01 -2.69
N THR A 80 1.24 30.73 -2.23
CA THR A 80 1.35 32.18 -2.08
C THR A 80 2.23 32.43 -0.85
N GLY A 81 3.50 32.77 -1.09
CA GLY A 81 4.40 33.16 0.00
C GLY A 81 3.82 34.31 0.81
N PRO A 82 4.11 34.40 2.13
CA PRO A 82 3.62 35.51 2.94
C PRO A 82 4.09 36.83 2.32
N ASN A 83 3.14 37.74 2.09
CA ASN A 83 3.46 39.06 1.56
C ASN A 83 4.05 39.91 2.69
N ILE A 84 5.36 39.81 2.89
CA ILE A 84 6.11 40.60 3.88
C ILE A 84 6.29 42.02 3.31
N SER A 85 5.20 42.77 3.19
CA SER A 85 5.26 44.21 2.93
C SER A 85 5.55 44.92 4.25
N HIS A 86 6.79 44.84 4.71
CA HIS A 86 7.25 45.72 5.77
C HIS A 86 7.39 47.12 5.15
N LYS A 87 6.44 48.02 5.44
CA LYS A 87 6.63 49.44 5.16
C LYS A 87 7.84 49.91 5.98
N LEU A 88 8.96 50.17 5.30
CA LEU A 88 10.05 50.95 5.87
C LEU A 88 9.47 52.36 6.16
N LYS A 89 9.38 52.69 7.44
CA LYS A 89 9.13 54.05 7.93
C LYS A 89 10.45 54.77 8.09
#